data_AF-A0A662BJU8-F1
#
_entry.id   AF-A0A662BJU8-F1
#
_cell.length_a   1.000
_cell.length_b   1.000
_cell.length_c   1.000
_cell.angle_alpha   90.00
_cell.angle_beta   90.00
_cell.angle_gamma   90.00
#
_symmetry.space_group_name_H-M   'P 1'
#
loop_
_entity.id
_entity.type
_entity.pdbx_description
1 polymer ?
#
loop_
_entity_poly.entity_id
_entity_poly.type
_entity_poly.pdbx_seq_one_letter_code
_entity_poly.pdbx_strand_id
1 'polypeptide(L)' 'KQAIEKANHFDFDLKGAVMASDAFFPFPDSVEIAGLAGITSVIQPGGSIKDQLSIDYCDAHNLSMIFTGTRHFKH' A
#
# COMPACT_ATOMS: atom_id res chain seq x y z
N LYS A 1 2.42 4.26 7.88
CA LYS A 1 2.04 4.68 9.25
C LYS A 1 1.62 6.15 9.34
N GLN A 2 2.51 7.12 9.09
CA GLN A 2 2.20 8.56 9.26
C GLN A 2 0.95 9.04 8.49
N ALA A 3 0.76 8.59 7.25
CA ALA A 3 -0.41 8.95 6.45
C ALA A 3 -1.73 8.52 7.11
N ILE A 4 -1.77 7.30 7.66
CA ILE A 4 -2.94 6.74 8.36
C ILE A 4 -3.20 7.49 9.67
N GLU A 5 -2.15 7.72 10.46
CA GLU A 5 -2.27 8.48 11.72
C GLU A 5 -2.81 9.89 11.48
N LYS A 6 -2.34 10.54 10.43
CA LYS A 6 -2.81 11.87 10.04
C LYS A 6 -4.27 11.84 9.56
N ALA A 7 -4.67 10.83 8.79
CA ALA A 7 -6.07 10.67 8.38
C ALA A 7 -7.00 10.47 9.59
N ASN A 8 -6.61 9.59 10.52
CA ASN A 8 -7.35 9.33 11.75
C ASN A 8 -7.42 10.58 12.65
N HIS A 9 -6.36 11.39 12.71
CA HIS A 9 -6.36 12.65 13.47
C HIS A 9 -7.43 13.65 12.98
N PHE A 10 -7.82 13.56 11.71
CA PHE A 10 -8.87 14.38 11.11
C PHE A 10 -10.20 13.62 10.96
N ASP A 11 -10.37 12.49 11.65
CA ASP A 11 -11.57 11.64 11.60
C ASP A 11 -11.97 11.18 10.18
N PHE A 12 -10.99 11.04 9.28
CA PHE A 12 -11.25 10.48 7.95
C PHE A 12 -11.32 8.95 8.02
N ASP A 13 -12.45 8.39 7.57
CA ASP A 13 -12.61 6.95 7.38
C ASP A 13 -11.79 6.47 6.17
N LEU A 14 -10.94 5.47 6.40
CA LEU A 14 -10.08 4.85 5.40
C LEU A 14 -10.67 3.58 4.80
N LYS A 15 -11.84 3.13 5.29
CA LYS A 15 -12.48 1.91 4.80
C LYS A 15 -12.86 2.04 3.32
N GLY A 16 -12.31 1.15 2.49
CA GLY A 16 -12.52 1.18 1.03
C GLY A 16 -11.63 2.19 0.29
N ALA A 17 -10.71 2.86 0.99
CA ALA A 17 -9.74 3.74 0.36
C ALA A 17 -8.69 2.94 -0.45
N VAL A 18 -7.94 3.68 -1.27
CA VAL A 18 -6.82 3.16 -2.07
C VAL A 18 -5.54 3.87 -1.66
N MET A 19 -4.45 3.11 -1.48
CA MET A 19 -3.12 3.67 -1.20
C MET A 19 -2.25 3.62 -2.46
N ALA A 20 -1.54 4.72 -2.72
CA ALA A 20 -0.57 4.81 -3.80
C ALA A 20 0.82 5.13 -3.24
N SER A 21 1.85 4.51 -3.81
CA SER A 21 3.26 4.77 -3.52
C SER A 21 3.99 5.14 -4.81
N ASP A 22 4.85 6.16 -4.74
CA ASP A 22 5.68 6.62 -5.85
C ASP A 22 6.91 5.73 -6.09
N ALA A 23 7.28 4.95 -5.09
CA ALA A 23 8.36 3.95 -5.07
C ALA A 23 7.86 2.57 -4.65
N PHE A 24 8.69 1.55 -4.85
CA PHE A 24 8.31 0.18 -4.54
C PHE A 24 8.28 -0.10 -3.03
N PHE A 25 7.53 -1.13 -2.61
CA PHE A 25 7.55 -1.61 -1.23
C PHE A 25 8.69 -2.62 -1.02
N PRO A 26 9.68 -2.33 -0.16
CA PRO A 26 10.78 -3.26 0.09
C PRO A 26 10.37 -4.50 0.91
N PHE A 27 9.25 -4.40 1.65
CA PHE A 27 8.69 -5.43 2.54
C PHE A 27 7.15 -5.33 2.54
N PRO A 28 6.43 -6.39 2.96
CA PRO A 28 4.97 -6.39 3.00
C PRO A 28 4.38 -5.49 4.11
N ASP A 29 5.18 -5.10 5.10
CA ASP A 29 4.77 -4.31 6.28
C ASP A 29 3.92 -3.07 5.93
N SER A 30 4.25 -2.39 4.85
CA SER A 30 3.55 -1.20 4.38
C SER A 30 2.15 -1.52 3.88
N VAL A 31 1.99 -2.66 3.21
CA VAL A 31 0.71 -3.18 2.72
C VAL A 31 -0.11 -3.75 3.88
N GLU A 32 0.55 -4.43 4.82
CA GLU A 32 -0.07 -4.95 6.05
C GLU A 32 -0.73 -3.84 6.86
N ILE A 33 0.02 -2.78 7.13
CA ILE A 33 -0.47 -1.62 7.88
C ILE A 33 -1.64 -0.95 7.14
N ALA A 34 -1.61 -0.92 5.80
CA ALA A 34 -2.68 -0.36 5.00
C ALA A 34 -3.96 -1.21 5.08
N GLY A 35 -3.86 -2.53 4.92
CA GLY A 35 -5.00 -3.44 5.03
C GLY A 35 -5.65 -3.40 6.41
N LEU A 36 -4.85 -3.34 7.48
CA LEU A 36 -5.36 -3.15 8.85
C LEU A 36 -6.09 -1.82 9.06
N ALA A 37 -5.76 -0.80 8.27
CA ALA A 37 -6.44 0.49 8.28
C ALA A 37 -7.73 0.53 7.42
N GLY A 38 -8.09 -0.57 6.75
CA GLY A 38 -9.31 -0.67 5.93
C GLY A 38 -9.13 -0.30 4.46
N ILE A 39 -7.90 -0.07 4.01
CA ILE A 39 -7.59 0.12 2.58
C ILE A 39 -7.86 -1.18 1.84
N THR A 40 -8.45 -1.09 0.64
CA THR A 40 -8.82 -2.26 -0.17
C THR A 40 -7.94 -2.45 -1.39
N SER A 41 -7.11 -1.46 -1.72
CA SER A 41 -6.25 -1.51 -2.91
C SER A 41 -4.95 -0.74 -2.70
N VAL A 42 -3.88 -1.26 -3.30
CA VAL A 42 -2.54 -0.67 -3.29
C VAL A 42 -1.97 -0.55 -4.69
N ILE A 43 -1.39 0.60 -5.01
CA ILE A 43 -0.74 0.89 -6.29
C ILE A 43 0.72 1.25 -6.02
N GLN A 44 1.66 0.59 -6.69
CA GLN A 44 3.09 0.87 -6.57
C GLN A 44 3.83 0.57 -7.89
N PRO A 45 5.08 1.00 -8.09
CA PRO A 45 5.82 0.72 -9.32
C PRO A 45 6.18 -0.75 -9.54
N GLY A 46 6.40 -1.51 -8.47
CA GLY A 46 7.07 -2.82 -8.51
C GLY A 46 8.58 -2.70 -8.69
N GLY A 47 9.29 -3.83 -8.60
CA GLY A 47 10.75 -3.94 -8.75
C GLY A 47 11.48 -4.31 -7.46
N SER A 48 10.76 -4.65 -6.38
CA SER A 48 11.37 -5.23 -5.19
C SER A 48 11.70 -6.70 -5.42
N ILE A 49 12.85 -7.15 -4.91
CA ILE A 49 13.18 -8.60 -4.84
C ILE A 49 12.11 -9.36 -4.05
N LYS A 50 11.39 -8.67 -3.16
CA LYS A 50 10.40 -9.22 -2.24
C LYS A 50 8.96 -8.87 -2.63
N ASP A 51 8.69 -8.41 -3.85
CA ASP A 51 7.33 -8.06 -4.27
C ASP A 51 6.34 -9.20 -4.05
N GLN A 52 6.77 -10.46 -4.21
CA GLN A 52 5.93 -11.63 -3.97
C GLN A 52 5.34 -11.67 -2.55
N LEU A 53 6.09 -11.26 -1.52
CA LEU A 53 5.57 -11.25 -0.15
C LEU A 53 4.40 -10.27 0.02
N SER A 54 4.48 -9.13 -0.67
CA SER A 54 3.42 -8.12 -0.66
C SER A 54 2.20 -8.57 -1.48
N ILE A 55 2.43 -9.28 -2.59
CA ILE A 55 1.36 -9.88 -3.40
C ILE A 55 0.64 -10.97 -2.60
N ASP A 56 1.38 -11.89 -1.98
CA ASP A 56 0.82 -12.99 -1.18
C ASP A 56 -0.04 -12.45 -0.04
N TYR A 57 0.41 -11.36 0.62
CA TYR A 57 -0.39 -10.68 1.63
C TYR A 57 -1.69 -10.10 1.04
N CYS A 58 -1.61 -9.42 -0.10
CA CYS A 58 -2.78 -8.89 -0.78
C CYS A 58 -3.80 -9.98 -1.12
N ASP A 59 -3.34 -11.09 -1.71
CA ASP A 59 -4.18 -12.22 -2.08
C ASP A 59 -4.84 -12.87 -0.86
N ALA A 60 -4.08 -13.08 0.23
CA ALA A 60 -4.60 -13.67 1.46
C ALA A 60 -5.67 -12.81 2.15
N HIS A 61 -5.63 -11.49 1.93
CA HIS A 61 -6.50 -10.51 2.59
C HIS A 61 -7.51 -9.84 1.66
N ASN A 62 -7.68 -10.34 0.43
CA ASN A 62 -8.56 -9.78 -0.60
C ASN A 62 -8.31 -8.28 -0.88
N LEU A 63 -7.04 -7.85 -0.85
CA LEU A 63 -6.64 -6.54 -1.36
C LEU A 63 -6.21 -6.67 -2.81
N SER A 64 -6.54 -5.69 -3.64
CA SER A 64 -5.95 -5.61 -4.97
C SER A 64 -4.60 -4.89 -4.94
N MET A 65 -3.63 -5.43 -5.67
CA MET A 65 -2.34 -4.78 -5.90
C MET A 65 -2.15 -4.50 -7.39
N ILE A 66 -1.70 -3.29 -7.72
CA ILE A 66 -1.43 -2.86 -9.10
C ILE A 66 0.02 -2.40 -9.22
N PHE A 67 0.71 -2.91 -10.23
CA PHE A 67 2.04 -2.43 -10.62
C PHE A 67 1.97 -1.46 -11.79
N THR A 68 2.55 -0.26 -11.62
CA THR A 68 2.62 0.74 -12.69
C THR A 68 3.85 0.56 -13.58
N GLY A 69 4.89 -0.13 -13.12
CA GLY A 69 6.18 -0.25 -13.79
C GLY A 69 6.98 1.05 -13.87
N THR A 70 6.48 2.15 -13.29
CA THR A 70 7.10 3.48 -13.41
C THR A 70 7.24 4.14 -12.03
N ARG A 71 8.47 4.49 -11.66
CA ARG A 71 8.78 5.19 -10.40
C ARG A 71 8.70 6.70 -10.61
N HIS A 72 7.90 7.39 -9.80
CA HIS A 72 7.71 8.85 -9.85
C HIS A 72 8.42 9.57 -8.70
N PHE A 73 9.70 9.26 -8.51
CA PHE A 73 10.48 9.82 -7.40
C PHE A 73 10.77 11.31 -7.60
N LYS A 74 10.64 12.09 -6.53
CA LYS A 74 10.98 13.52 -6.48
C LYS A 74 11.73 13.83 -5.19
N HIS A 75 12.88 14.52 -5.32
CA HIS A 75 13.67 15.02 -4.19
C HIS A 75 13.00 16.23 -3.54
#